data_AF-A0A6S6UD43-F1
#
_entry.id   AF-A0A6S6UD43-F1
#
_cell.length_a   1.000
_cell.length_b   1.000
_cell.length_c   1.000
_cell.angle_alpha   90.00
_cell.angle_beta   90.00
_cell.angle_gamma   90.00
#
_symmetry.space_group_name_H-M   'P 1'
#
loop_
_entity.id
_entity.type
_entity.pdbx_description
1 polymer ?
#
loop_
_entity_poly.entity_id
_entity_poly.type
_entity_poly.pdbx_seq_one_letter_code
_entity_poly.pdbx_strand_id
1 'polypeptide(L)'
;MLIRLYLLCVATLLLTIFTHKVFAETTTFQTVLPDLSVEVAPASPALGKVPEVAGVSASATPMVDKRRAQVPAPLQPWVDWALYGEKELDCPYQYNSQQRACRWPSRLQLELGDNGGSFSQEWQVFAESQVRLPGDQNNWPQQVQTADGEKLLVEKKGEFPHVTLPAGKHTLSGKFLWQKLPKALRITPQSGLIDLQVNGREIKNPSFNAQHQLWLTQGKTEAVKEDNLDIQVFRKIIDSHPIQVVTSIKLRVSGKQRNAVLAPVLLEGSIPLSVKSALPARVNGKQQLQLQLRPGEWTIEVTGRDKADRTEFMLPVSKEPWPQQEVWVFESDSQMRQAEVEGVNSIDPNQTRLPAAWKSLPAYLMAPEDTLALRVIQRGVAQTKKSQLRLNREMWLDFDGKGYTVNDHVSGLLVQQSRLNVLPMLELGRVRINEQAQFITRETADGAAGVEIRNEQVNLKAESRYSGSRSQPPVNGWQHDLQRVETTLHLPPGWFLFSSSGTDNLPNSWVQDWSLLDLFLVLIIALAVGYLYGWRWGVFSLLALALIWHQKGSPHFIWLNLLAVVALLRVLPEGCFKQWLGYYRWLS
;
A
#
# COMPACT_ATOMS: atom_id res chain seq x y z
N MET A 1 36.26 -45.60 -61.98
CA MET A 1 36.33 -46.55 -60.85
C MET A 1 37.01 -45.94 -59.62
N LEU A 2 38.12 -45.20 -59.76
CA LEU A 2 38.78 -44.51 -58.63
C LEU A 2 37.96 -43.37 -57.95
N ILE A 3 37.08 -42.68 -58.69
CA ILE A 3 36.20 -41.64 -58.11
C ILE A 3 35.17 -42.24 -57.11
N ARG A 4 34.73 -43.48 -57.33
CA ARG A 4 33.83 -44.18 -56.39
C ARG A 4 34.55 -44.58 -55.09
N LEU A 5 35.87 -44.81 -55.14
CA LEU A 5 36.67 -45.16 -53.97
C LEU A 5 36.98 -43.95 -53.08
N TYR A 6 37.21 -42.79 -53.71
CA TYR A 6 37.52 -41.54 -52.98
C TYR A 6 36.31 -40.99 -52.22
N LEU A 7 35.11 -41.06 -52.82
CA LEU A 7 33.86 -40.68 -52.16
C LEU A 7 33.46 -41.63 -51.02
N LEU A 8 33.79 -42.93 -51.12
CA LEU A 8 33.57 -43.89 -50.03
C LEU A 8 34.51 -43.62 -48.82
N CYS A 9 35.74 -43.21 -49.09
CA CYS A 9 36.77 -42.94 -48.08
C CYS A 9 36.47 -41.66 -47.29
N VAL A 10 35.98 -40.60 -47.96
CA VAL A 10 35.53 -39.37 -47.30
C VAL A 10 34.27 -39.62 -46.44
N ALA A 11 33.36 -40.50 -46.88
CA ALA A 11 32.19 -40.89 -46.10
C ALA A 11 32.52 -41.70 -44.84
N THR A 12 33.59 -42.51 -44.86
CA THR A 12 34.03 -43.30 -43.68
C THR A 12 34.84 -42.47 -42.68
N LEU A 13 35.58 -41.45 -43.15
CA LEU A 13 36.33 -40.53 -42.29
C LEU A 13 35.40 -39.59 -41.50
N LEU A 14 34.26 -39.19 -42.08
CA LEU A 14 33.25 -38.36 -41.41
C LEU A 14 32.46 -39.13 -40.33
N LEU A 15 32.32 -40.45 -40.46
CA LEU A 15 31.61 -41.28 -39.48
C LEU A 15 32.43 -41.56 -38.20
N THR A 16 33.77 -41.54 -38.30
CA THR A 16 34.68 -41.86 -37.19
C THR A 16 35.00 -40.67 -36.29
N ILE A 17 34.81 -39.44 -36.78
CA ILE A 17 35.01 -38.22 -35.98
C ILE A 17 33.81 -37.95 -35.05
N PHE A 18 32.63 -38.50 -35.37
CA PHE A 18 31.40 -38.31 -34.58
C PHE A 18 31.30 -39.21 -33.33
N THR A 19 32.08 -40.29 -33.23
CA THR A 19 31.96 -41.27 -32.14
C THR A 19 32.88 -41.02 -30.93
N HIS A 20 33.81 -40.08 -30.99
CA HIS A 20 34.88 -39.96 -29.99
C HIS A 20 34.76 -38.83 -28.96
N LYS A 21 33.60 -38.17 -28.82
CA LYS A 21 33.47 -36.98 -27.95
C LYS A 21 32.32 -37.03 -26.94
N VAL A 22 32.11 -38.18 -26.31
CA VAL A 22 31.21 -38.32 -25.15
C VAL A 22 31.87 -39.24 -24.14
N PHE A 23 32.70 -38.69 -23.23
CA PHE A 23 33.02 -39.25 -21.91
C PHE A 23 33.93 -38.26 -21.17
N ALA A 24 33.38 -37.53 -20.20
CA ALA A 24 34.10 -37.07 -19.00
C ALA A 24 33.13 -36.38 -18.01
N GLU A 25 33.21 -36.83 -16.75
CA GLU A 25 32.83 -36.13 -15.51
C GLU A 25 31.32 -36.01 -15.20
N THR A 26 30.80 -36.22 -13.98
CA THR A 26 31.39 -36.25 -12.63
C THR A 26 30.48 -37.04 -11.66
N THR A 27 31.05 -37.60 -10.60
CA THR A 27 30.36 -38.24 -9.46
C THR A 27 30.58 -37.39 -8.20
N THR A 28 29.55 -37.06 -7.42
CA THR A 28 29.72 -36.91 -5.96
C THR A 28 28.41 -37.07 -5.16
N PHE A 29 28.57 -37.72 -4.01
CA PHE A 29 27.62 -38.12 -2.97
C PHE A 29 26.95 -36.97 -2.22
N GLN A 30 25.75 -37.22 -1.67
CA GLN A 30 25.28 -36.57 -0.44
C GLN A 30 24.49 -37.52 0.46
N THR A 31 24.86 -37.47 1.73
CA THR A 31 24.39 -38.22 2.90
C THR A 31 23.04 -37.74 3.42
N VAL A 32 22.18 -38.68 3.84
CA VAL A 32 20.89 -38.41 4.52
C VAL A 32 21.05 -38.66 6.02
N LEU A 33 20.60 -37.70 6.84
CA LEU A 33 20.37 -37.86 8.29
C LEU A 33 18.86 -37.70 8.56
N PRO A 34 18.30 -38.38 9.58
CA PRO A 34 16.85 -38.54 9.75
C PRO A 34 16.17 -37.43 10.56
N ASP A 35 14.86 -37.35 10.30
CA ASP A 35 13.81 -36.53 10.92
C ASP A 35 13.71 -36.69 12.45
N LEU A 36 13.44 -35.56 13.13
CA LEU A 36 12.96 -35.51 14.52
C LEU A 36 11.57 -34.85 14.53
N SER A 37 10.55 -35.68 14.59
CA SER A 37 9.16 -35.27 14.80
C SER A 37 8.91 -35.04 16.29
N VAL A 38 8.44 -33.83 16.66
CA VAL A 38 7.92 -33.53 18.00
C VAL A 38 6.39 -33.52 17.94
N GLU A 39 5.80 -34.38 18.75
CA GLU A 39 4.37 -34.64 18.87
C GLU A 39 3.73 -33.61 19.83
N VAL A 40 2.63 -32.97 19.40
CA VAL A 40 1.87 -31.99 20.19
C VAL A 40 0.63 -32.69 20.76
N ALA A 41 0.50 -32.70 22.09
CA ALA A 41 -0.65 -33.25 22.81
C ALA A 41 -1.85 -32.28 22.86
N PRO A 42 -3.11 -32.80 22.85
CA PRO A 42 -4.31 -31.98 22.77
C PRO A 42 -4.86 -31.54 24.14
N ALA A 43 -5.66 -30.47 24.08
CA ALA A 43 -6.33 -29.81 25.19
C ALA A 43 -7.50 -30.62 25.78
N SER A 44 -7.84 -30.34 27.04
CA SER A 44 -9.15 -30.69 27.63
C SER A 44 -9.67 -29.59 28.58
N PRO A 45 -11.00 -29.53 28.81
CA PRO A 45 -11.74 -28.33 29.21
C PRO A 45 -12.28 -28.40 30.66
N ALA A 46 -12.71 -27.26 31.22
CA ALA A 46 -13.95 -27.14 32.02
C ALA A 46 -14.14 -25.71 32.56
N LEU A 47 -15.33 -25.14 32.31
CA LEU A 47 -15.84 -23.95 32.99
C LEU A 47 -16.25 -24.28 34.43
N GLY A 48 -15.75 -23.49 35.39
CA GLY A 48 -16.18 -23.47 36.79
C GLY A 48 -16.88 -22.15 37.16
N LYS A 49 -17.92 -22.26 37.99
CA LYS A 49 -18.92 -21.25 38.38
C LYS A 49 -18.34 -20.03 39.14
N VAL A 50 -19.03 -18.89 39.01
CA VAL A 50 -18.79 -17.63 39.74
C VAL A 50 -19.59 -17.60 41.05
N PRO A 51 -19.00 -17.21 42.20
CA PRO A 51 -19.75 -16.73 43.34
C PRO A 51 -19.70 -15.19 43.48
N GLU A 52 -20.83 -14.66 43.93
CA GLU A 52 -21.15 -13.29 44.29
C GLU A 52 -20.40 -12.84 45.57
N VAL A 53 -19.79 -11.64 45.58
CA VAL A 53 -19.29 -10.99 46.81
C VAL A 53 -19.56 -9.49 46.80
N ALA A 54 -20.07 -9.04 47.95
CA ALA A 54 -20.49 -7.71 48.35
C ALA A 54 -19.38 -6.65 48.36
N GLY A 55 -19.83 -5.38 48.47
CA GLY A 55 -19.06 -4.16 48.29
C GLY A 55 -17.82 -4.00 49.16
N VAL A 56 -16.78 -3.43 48.54
CA VAL A 56 -15.54 -2.98 49.18
C VAL A 56 -15.31 -1.52 48.77
N SER A 57 -15.08 -0.67 49.77
CA SER A 57 -14.62 0.71 49.62
C SER A 57 -13.34 0.77 48.79
N ALA A 58 -13.37 1.51 47.68
CA ALA A 58 -12.27 1.61 46.74
C ALA A 58 -11.17 2.56 47.26
N SER A 59 -10.22 2.01 48.01
CA SER A 59 -8.88 2.58 48.11
C SER A 59 -8.15 2.26 46.80
N ALA A 60 -7.84 3.26 45.99
CA ALA A 60 -7.12 3.07 44.73
C ALA A 60 -5.66 2.66 44.99
N THR A 61 -5.39 1.37 45.02
CA THR A 61 -4.04 0.79 44.95
C THR A 61 -3.43 1.16 43.59
N PRO A 62 -2.15 1.58 43.52
CA PRO A 62 -1.52 1.88 42.24
C PRO A 62 -1.55 0.65 41.32
N MET A 63 -2.04 0.82 40.09
CA MET A 63 -2.24 -0.26 39.10
C MET A 63 -0.95 -0.98 38.66
N VAL A 64 0.23 -0.57 39.16
CA VAL A 64 1.54 -1.12 38.83
C VAL A 64 1.63 -2.61 39.19
N ASP A 65 1.01 -3.02 40.30
CA ASP A 65 1.16 -4.37 40.84
C ASP A 65 0.43 -5.44 40.01
N LYS A 66 -0.69 -5.08 39.35
CA LYS A 66 -1.50 -6.03 38.57
C LYS A 66 -0.86 -6.48 37.26
N ARG A 67 0.02 -5.67 36.64
CA ARG A 67 0.65 -6.02 35.35
C ARG A 67 1.85 -6.95 35.52
N ARG A 68 2.67 -6.74 36.56
CA ARG A 68 3.76 -7.66 36.90
C ARG A 68 3.23 -9.04 37.28
N ALA A 69 2.10 -9.09 37.97
CA ALA A 69 1.41 -10.34 38.34
C ALA A 69 0.88 -11.16 37.14
N GLN A 70 0.76 -10.56 35.95
CA GLN A 70 0.32 -11.24 34.72
C GLN A 70 1.49 -11.81 33.90
N VAL A 71 2.74 -11.50 34.26
CA VAL A 71 3.94 -12.01 33.59
C VAL A 71 4.26 -13.40 34.14
N PRO A 72 4.41 -14.45 33.28
CA PRO A 72 4.79 -15.79 33.72
C PRO A 72 6.08 -15.80 34.55
N ALA A 73 6.14 -16.64 35.58
CA ALA A 73 7.26 -16.68 36.54
C ALA A 73 8.66 -16.72 35.90
N PRO A 74 8.94 -17.48 34.81
CA PRO A 74 10.27 -17.48 34.18
C PRO A 74 10.69 -16.14 33.57
N LEU A 75 9.73 -15.28 33.22
CA LEU A 75 9.96 -14.00 32.56
C LEU A 75 9.99 -12.81 33.53
N GLN A 76 9.58 -13.00 34.79
CA GLN A 76 9.57 -11.92 35.78
C GLN A 76 10.93 -11.23 35.98
N PRO A 77 12.08 -11.94 36.00
CA PRO A 77 13.38 -11.28 36.15
C PRO A 77 13.75 -10.34 35.00
N TRP A 78 13.13 -10.49 33.83
CA TRP A 78 13.43 -9.70 32.62
C TRP A 78 12.58 -8.44 32.51
N VAL A 79 11.55 -8.27 33.36
CA VAL A 79 10.60 -7.15 33.26
C VAL A 79 11.29 -5.80 33.38
N ASP A 80 12.14 -5.62 34.38
CA ASP A 80 12.83 -4.34 34.58
C ASP A 80 13.81 -4.02 33.45
N TRP A 81 14.43 -5.05 32.85
CA TRP A 81 15.29 -4.88 31.67
C TRP A 81 14.47 -4.52 30.42
N ALA A 82 13.36 -5.21 30.17
CA ALA A 82 12.51 -4.97 29.01
C ALA A 82 11.80 -3.60 29.07
N LEU A 83 11.52 -3.10 30.27
CA LEU A 83 10.92 -1.79 30.51
C LEU A 83 11.96 -0.68 30.76
N TYR A 84 13.24 -0.97 30.57
CA TYR A 84 14.29 0.01 30.75
C TYR A 84 14.11 1.18 29.77
N GLY A 85 14.01 2.41 30.29
CA GLY A 85 13.73 3.62 29.51
C GLY A 85 12.24 3.94 29.34
N GLU A 86 11.33 3.00 29.59
CA GLU A 86 9.88 3.15 29.42
C GLU A 86 9.18 3.62 30.71
N LYS A 87 9.71 4.68 31.33
CA LYS A 87 9.25 5.19 32.64
C LYS A 87 7.79 5.69 32.63
N GLU A 88 7.23 5.99 31.45
CA GLU A 88 5.86 6.50 31.32
C GLU A 88 4.77 5.40 31.40
N LEU A 89 5.16 4.12 31.34
CA LEU A 89 4.21 2.99 31.39
C LEU A 89 3.52 2.83 32.75
N ASP A 90 4.06 3.41 33.80
CA ASP A 90 3.44 3.43 35.13
C ASP A 90 2.46 4.58 35.32
N CYS A 91 2.42 5.53 34.38
CA CYS A 91 1.51 6.67 34.45
C CYS A 91 0.07 6.27 34.11
N PRO A 92 -0.92 6.82 34.83
CA PRO A 92 -2.33 6.54 34.55
C PRO A 92 -2.74 7.08 33.18
N TYR A 93 -3.75 6.45 32.58
CA TYR A 93 -4.41 6.99 31.40
C TYR A 93 -5.22 8.23 31.75
N GLN A 94 -5.23 9.22 30.85
CA GLN A 94 -6.18 10.31 30.92
C GLN A 94 -7.60 9.78 30.75
N TYR A 95 -8.57 10.42 31.39
CA TYR A 95 -9.97 10.02 31.29
C TYR A 95 -10.43 10.00 29.83
N ASN A 96 -10.98 8.86 29.39
CA ASN A 96 -11.47 8.63 28.03
C ASN A 96 -10.41 8.87 26.92
N SER A 97 -9.14 8.60 27.21
CA SER A 97 -8.02 8.76 26.27
C SER A 97 -7.01 7.63 26.41
N GLN A 98 -6.38 7.26 25.29
CA GLN A 98 -5.24 6.32 25.28
C GLN A 98 -3.92 7.00 25.66
N GLN A 99 -3.93 8.31 25.91
CA GLN A 99 -2.75 9.05 26.36
C GLN A 99 -2.54 8.88 27.85
N ARG A 100 -1.28 8.76 28.27
CA ARG A 100 -0.89 8.68 29.68
C ARG A 100 -0.58 10.07 30.24
N ALA A 101 -0.87 10.28 31.52
CA ALA A 101 -0.59 11.51 32.24
C ALA A 101 0.37 11.25 33.40
N CYS A 102 1.65 11.50 33.18
CA CYS A 102 2.68 11.34 34.21
C CYS A 102 2.76 12.50 35.22
N ARG A 103 2.07 13.61 34.92
CA ARG A 103 2.01 14.80 35.76
C ARG A 103 0.59 15.30 35.81
N TRP A 104 0.09 15.52 37.02
CA TRP A 104 -1.26 15.98 37.26
C TRP A 104 -1.22 17.20 38.18
N PRO A 105 -1.48 18.41 37.67
CA PRO A 105 -1.59 19.59 38.50
C PRO A 105 -2.90 19.61 39.28
N SER A 106 -2.83 20.08 40.52
CA SER A 106 -3.99 20.53 41.28
C SER A 106 -4.33 21.99 40.93
N ARG A 107 -5.15 22.62 41.77
CA ARG A 107 -5.53 24.02 41.64
C ARG A 107 -4.30 24.94 41.69
N LEU A 108 -4.21 25.84 40.71
CA LEU A 108 -3.20 26.88 40.67
C LEU A 108 -3.69 28.11 41.45
N GLN A 109 -2.96 28.52 42.48
CA GLN A 109 -3.21 29.77 43.21
C GLN A 109 -2.27 30.85 42.71
N LEU A 110 -2.81 32.02 42.38
CA LEU A 110 -2.06 33.18 41.89
C LEU A 110 -2.44 34.42 42.71
N GLU A 111 -1.45 35.00 43.38
CA GLU A 111 -1.57 36.29 44.06
C GLU A 111 -0.68 37.30 43.34
N LEU A 112 -1.28 38.14 42.52
CA LEU A 112 -0.56 39.05 41.63
C LEU A 112 -0.79 40.51 42.04
N GLY A 113 0.23 41.34 41.86
CA GLY A 113 0.17 42.77 42.09
C GLY A 113 0.95 43.57 41.06
N ASP A 114 0.92 44.90 41.19
CA ASP A 114 1.53 45.81 40.22
C ASP A 114 3.05 45.60 40.04
N ASN A 115 3.76 45.19 41.10
CA ASN A 115 5.23 45.05 41.11
C ASN A 115 5.74 43.60 41.29
N GLY A 116 4.86 42.61 41.20
CA GLY A 116 5.24 41.21 41.31
C GLY A 116 4.06 40.31 41.66
N GLY A 117 4.33 39.08 42.08
CA GLY A 117 3.30 38.17 42.57
C GLY A 117 3.88 36.86 43.07
N SER A 118 3.02 35.94 43.45
CA SER A 118 3.38 34.57 43.82
C SER A 118 2.46 33.56 43.15
N PHE A 119 2.95 32.34 43.03
CA PHE A 119 2.11 31.19 42.72
C PHE A 119 2.34 30.08 43.74
N SER A 120 1.31 29.25 43.92
CA SER A 120 1.39 27.98 44.61
C SER A 120 0.57 26.93 43.86
N GLN A 121 1.10 25.72 43.73
CA GLN A 121 0.41 24.61 43.07
C GLN A 121 0.91 23.26 43.55
N GLU A 122 -0.01 22.36 43.88
CA GLU A 122 0.31 20.95 44.15
C GLU A 122 0.32 20.15 42.83
N TRP A 123 1.24 19.20 42.73
CA TRP A 123 1.45 18.31 41.60
C TRP A 123 1.55 16.88 42.08
N GLN A 124 0.79 15.99 41.44
CA GLN A 124 1.01 14.55 41.53
C GLN A 124 1.83 14.11 40.31
N VAL A 125 3.02 13.60 40.55
CA VAL A 125 3.95 13.10 39.53
C VAL A 125 4.09 11.59 39.69
N PHE A 126 3.93 10.82 38.61
CA PHE A 126 3.95 9.34 38.64
C PHE A 126 5.28 8.73 38.19
N ALA A 127 6.02 9.47 37.37
CA ALA A 127 7.37 9.15 36.92
C ALA A 127 8.15 10.46 36.82
N GLU A 128 9.47 10.42 36.98
CA GLU A 128 10.31 11.62 36.86
C GLU A 128 9.96 12.41 35.60
N SER A 129 9.49 13.65 35.80
CA SER A 129 8.85 14.42 34.75
C SER A 129 9.24 15.89 34.85
N GLN A 130 9.41 16.52 33.69
CA GLN A 130 9.45 17.97 33.59
C GLN A 130 8.03 18.52 33.74
N VAL A 131 7.86 19.45 34.69
CA VAL A 131 6.62 20.14 35.00
C VAL A 131 6.73 21.60 34.54
N ARG A 132 5.75 22.06 33.76
CA ARG A 132 5.71 23.44 33.28
C ARG A 132 5.12 24.35 34.34
N LEU A 133 5.86 25.40 34.72
CA LEU A 133 5.43 26.43 35.65
C LEU A 133 4.56 27.49 34.93
N PRO A 134 3.73 28.25 35.66
CA PRO A 134 3.07 29.44 35.10
C PRO A 134 4.13 30.46 34.64
N GLY A 135 3.83 31.23 33.61
CA GLY A 135 4.70 32.23 33.02
C GLY A 135 5.20 31.91 31.61
N ASP A 136 5.99 32.84 31.10
CA ASP A 136 6.72 32.77 29.83
C ASP A 136 8.13 33.35 30.00
N GLN A 137 8.92 33.42 28.94
CA GLN A 137 10.28 33.94 29.00
C GLN A 137 10.43 35.37 29.56
N ASN A 138 9.37 36.17 29.52
CA ASN A 138 9.39 37.55 30.04
C ASN A 138 8.91 37.61 31.48
N ASN A 139 7.96 36.74 31.86
CA ASN A 139 7.29 36.76 33.16
C ASN A 139 7.24 35.35 33.77
N TRP A 140 8.41 34.72 33.96
CA TRP A 140 8.52 33.45 34.69
C TRP A 140 8.78 33.66 36.18
N PRO A 141 8.39 32.70 37.04
CA PRO A 141 8.63 32.80 38.47
C PRO A 141 10.09 32.50 38.80
N GLN A 142 10.59 33.23 39.77
CA GLN A 142 11.88 33.07 40.43
C GLN A 142 11.68 32.48 41.82
N GLN A 143 12.78 32.08 42.47
CA GLN A 143 12.75 31.53 43.83
C GLN A 143 11.78 30.35 43.95
N VAL A 144 11.77 29.47 42.94
CA VAL A 144 10.87 28.31 42.94
C VAL A 144 11.36 27.28 43.93
N GLN A 145 10.47 26.82 44.80
CA GLN A 145 10.78 25.91 45.90
C GLN A 145 9.65 24.93 46.19
N THR A 146 10.00 23.79 46.79
CA THR A 146 9.04 22.83 47.34
C THR A 146 8.47 23.32 48.68
N ALA A 147 7.42 22.64 49.19
CA ALA A 147 6.86 22.92 50.52
C ALA A 147 7.91 22.81 51.65
N ASP A 148 8.87 21.89 51.49
CA ASP A 148 9.94 21.63 52.45
C ASP A 148 11.09 22.66 52.37
N GLY A 149 10.98 23.64 51.47
CA GLY A 149 11.94 24.73 51.31
C GLY A 149 13.13 24.41 50.39
N GLU A 150 13.10 23.27 49.70
CA GLU A 150 14.11 22.91 48.71
C GLU A 150 13.99 23.81 47.48
N LYS A 151 15.08 24.49 47.09
CA LYS A 151 15.11 25.35 45.91
C LYS A 151 15.28 24.51 44.64
N LEU A 152 14.38 24.71 43.68
CA LEU A 152 14.40 24.00 42.41
C LEU A 152 15.06 24.81 41.31
N LEU A 153 15.85 24.14 40.48
CA LEU A 153 16.40 24.74 39.25
C LEU A 153 15.29 24.91 38.22
N VAL A 154 15.05 26.15 37.82
CA VAL A 154 14.08 26.47 36.74
C VAL A 154 14.83 26.48 35.41
N GLU A 155 14.43 25.59 34.51
CA GLU A 155 14.98 25.47 33.17
C GLU A 155 14.07 26.14 32.14
N LYS A 156 14.67 26.81 31.15
CA LYS A 156 13.94 27.34 29.99
C LYS A 156 13.85 26.24 28.92
N LYS A 157 12.62 25.85 28.56
CA LYS A 157 12.36 24.95 27.42
C LYS A 157 11.43 25.64 26.43
N GLY A 158 11.99 26.08 25.31
CA GLY A 158 11.31 27.01 24.40
C GLY A 158 10.99 28.32 25.11
N GLU A 159 9.72 28.73 25.08
CA GLU A 159 9.24 29.98 25.70
C GLU A 159 8.80 29.82 27.17
N PHE A 160 8.99 28.63 27.78
CA PHE A 160 8.32 28.29 29.04
C PHE A 160 9.26 27.82 30.15
N PRO A 161 9.02 28.24 31.41
CA PRO A 161 9.72 27.74 32.60
C PRO A 161 9.30 26.31 32.93
N HIS A 162 10.28 25.46 33.25
CA HIS A 162 10.06 24.09 33.71
C HIS A 162 10.92 23.78 34.93
N VAL A 163 10.46 22.82 35.74
CA VAL A 163 11.25 22.16 36.79
C VAL A 163 11.15 20.65 36.61
N THR A 164 12.22 19.93 36.93
CA THR A 164 12.22 18.47 36.93
C THR A 164 11.84 17.98 38.33
N LEU A 165 10.84 17.11 38.41
CA LEU A 165 10.38 16.53 39.67
C LEU A 165 10.45 15.00 39.63
N PRO A 166 10.90 14.35 40.72
CA PRO A 166 10.80 12.90 40.85
C PRO A 166 9.33 12.47 41.04
N ALA A 167 9.06 11.18 40.93
CA ALA A 167 7.73 10.64 41.24
C ALA A 167 7.33 10.94 42.70
N GLY A 168 6.10 11.39 42.91
CA GLY A 168 5.60 11.80 44.23
C GLY A 168 4.60 12.95 44.17
N LYS A 169 4.18 13.40 45.36
CA LYS A 169 3.38 14.64 45.52
C LYS A 169 4.32 15.80 45.84
N HIS A 170 4.14 16.91 45.15
CA HIS A 170 4.99 18.09 45.27
C HIS A 170 4.12 19.34 45.33
N THR A 171 4.31 20.18 46.34
CA THR A 171 3.74 21.53 46.34
C THR A 171 4.83 22.51 45.97
N LEU A 172 4.64 23.18 44.84
CA LEU A 172 5.56 24.17 44.31
C LEU A 172 5.07 25.57 44.64
N SER A 173 6.00 26.43 45.04
CA SER A 173 5.74 27.86 45.18
C SER A 173 6.86 28.67 44.55
N GLY A 174 6.57 29.89 44.13
CA GLY A 174 7.58 30.81 43.62
C GLY A 174 7.05 32.22 43.45
N LYS A 175 7.94 33.16 43.14
CA LYS A 175 7.64 34.59 43.06
C LYS A 175 7.86 35.14 41.66
N PHE A 176 6.90 35.89 41.16
CA PHE A 176 7.07 36.68 39.96
C PHE A 176 7.69 38.04 40.29
N LEU A 177 8.58 38.51 39.43
CA LEU A 177 9.20 39.83 39.53
C LEU A 177 8.97 40.59 38.22
N TRP A 178 8.22 41.69 38.30
CA TRP A 178 7.98 42.61 37.18
C TRP A 178 7.84 44.03 37.70
N GLN A 179 8.17 45.03 36.88
CA GLN A 179 7.98 46.45 37.24
C GLN A 179 6.53 46.93 37.08
N LYS A 180 5.74 46.19 36.30
CA LYS A 180 4.34 46.50 36.02
C LYS A 180 3.59 45.21 35.75
N LEU A 181 2.39 45.07 36.32
CA LEU A 181 1.50 43.93 36.08
C LEU A 181 1.32 43.71 34.56
N PRO A 182 1.67 42.52 34.03
CA PRO A 182 1.45 42.22 32.62
C PRO A 182 -0.05 42.15 32.30
N LYS A 183 -0.42 42.48 31.06
CA LYS A 183 -1.83 42.43 30.63
C LYS A 183 -2.41 41.01 30.70
N ALA A 184 -1.57 40.00 30.44
CA ALA A 184 -1.93 38.59 30.51
C ALA A 184 -0.72 37.75 30.94
N LEU A 185 -0.98 36.61 31.58
CA LEU A 185 0.03 35.65 32.04
C LEU A 185 -0.22 34.28 31.41
N ARG A 186 0.82 33.65 30.85
CA ARG A 186 0.68 32.28 30.34
C ARG A 186 0.58 31.30 31.50
N ILE A 187 -0.32 30.34 31.41
CA ILE A 187 -0.41 29.23 32.37
C ILE A 187 -0.30 27.90 31.62
N THR A 188 -0.05 26.81 32.35
CA THR A 188 -0.04 25.48 31.74
C THR A 188 -1.47 25.05 31.38
N PRO A 189 -1.73 24.55 30.16
CA PRO A 189 -3.06 24.07 29.76
C PRO A 189 -3.61 22.95 30.65
N GLN A 190 -2.72 22.27 31.38
CA GLN A 190 -3.10 21.19 32.31
C GLN A 190 -3.76 21.75 33.60
N SER A 191 -3.56 23.03 33.93
CA SER A 191 -4.17 23.68 35.11
C SER A 191 -5.60 24.14 34.81
N GLY A 192 -6.58 23.27 35.07
CA GLY A 192 -7.99 23.57 34.82
C GLY A 192 -8.70 24.38 35.94
N LEU A 193 -8.12 24.44 37.14
CA LEU A 193 -8.67 25.15 38.30
C LEU A 193 -7.71 26.26 38.73
N ILE A 194 -8.20 27.50 38.78
CA ILE A 194 -7.38 28.69 39.05
C ILE A 194 -8.08 29.58 40.06
N ASP A 195 -7.39 29.86 41.16
CA ASP A 195 -7.74 30.94 42.08
C ASP A 195 -6.84 32.13 41.77
N LEU A 196 -7.45 33.26 41.38
CA LEU A 196 -6.73 34.45 40.96
C LEU A 196 -7.09 35.63 41.87
N GLN A 197 -6.08 36.23 42.49
CA GLN A 197 -6.17 37.50 43.18
C GLN A 197 -5.26 38.51 42.48
N VAL A 198 -5.79 39.70 42.14
CA VAL A 198 -5.02 40.79 41.54
C VAL A 198 -5.18 42.04 42.39
N ASN A 199 -4.07 42.62 42.85
CA ASN A 199 -4.03 43.81 43.72
C ASN A 199 -4.98 43.66 44.94
N GLY A 200 -4.94 42.49 45.59
CA GLY A 200 -5.76 42.17 46.76
C GLY A 200 -7.23 41.82 46.45
N ARG A 201 -7.69 41.93 45.20
CA ARG A 201 -9.07 41.60 44.80
C ARG A 201 -9.16 40.22 44.17
N GLU A 202 -10.07 39.40 44.69
CA GLU A 202 -10.36 38.07 44.15
C GLU A 202 -11.13 38.18 42.81
N ILE A 203 -10.66 37.46 41.80
CA ILE A 203 -11.30 37.35 40.48
C ILE A 203 -11.98 35.98 40.39
N LYS A 204 -13.30 35.96 40.63
CA LYS A 204 -14.10 34.71 40.68
C LYS A 204 -14.17 33.93 39.36
N ASN A 205 -14.05 34.61 38.22
CA ASN A 205 -14.13 34.01 36.89
C ASN A 205 -12.95 34.47 36.03
N PRO A 206 -11.76 33.86 36.21
CA PRO A 206 -10.60 34.15 35.37
C PRO A 206 -10.92 33.83 33.90
N SER A 207 -10.58 34.75 32.99
CA SER A 207 -10.80 34.59 31.55
C SER A 207 -9.48 34.42 30.81
N PHE A 208 -9.55 33.75 29.66
CA PHE A 208 -8.41 33.52 28.77
C PHE A 208 -8.59 34.29 27.47
N ASN A 209 -7.49 34.78 26.91
CA ASN A 209 -7.48 35.32 25.54
C ASN A 209 -7.42 34.20 24.49
N ALA A 210 -7.49 34.58 23.20
CA ALA A 210 -7.41 33.63 22.07
C ALA A 210 -6.09 32.82 22.04
N GLN A 211 -5.03 33.36 22.65
CA GLN A 211 -3.72 32.70 22.80
C GLN A 211 -3.62 31.84 24.07
N HIS A 212 -4.74 31.54 24.74
CA HIS A 212 -4.81 30.74 25.97
C HIS A 212 -3.97 31.32 27.13
N GLN A 213 -3.87 32.65 27.22
CA GLN A 213 -3.23 33.36 28.33
C GLN A 213 -4.29 33.90 29.29
N LEU A 214 -4.02 33.82 30.59
CA LEU A 214 -4.86 34.35 31.65
C LEU A 214 -4.86 35.88 31.60
N TRP A 215 -6.02 36.50 31.36
CA TRP A 215 -6.14 37.96 31.25
C TRP A 215 -6.17 38.60 32.65
N LEU A 216 -5.21 39.48 32.96
CA LEU A 216 -5.04 40.09 34.29
C LEU A 216 -5.62 41.51 34.42
N THR A 217 -5.61 42.29 33.33
CA THR A 217 -6.17 43.65 33.33
C THR A 217 -7.51 43.69 32.61
N GLN A 218 -8.63 43.70 33.32
CA GLN A 218 -9.94 43.92 32.69
C GLN A 218 -9.96 45.31 32.02
N GLY A 219 -9.95 45.34 30.69
CA GLY A 219 -10.39 46.53 29.97
C GLY A 219 -11.83 46.82 30.38
N LYS A 220 -12.13 48.09 30.70
CA LYS A 220 -13.49 48.55 31.01
C LYS A 220 -14.49 47.84 30.11
N THR A 221 -15.37 47.05 30.71
CA THR A 221 -16.43 46.32 30.05
C THR A 221 -17.15 47.28 29.10
N GLU A 222 -16.99 47.07 27.80
CA GLU A 222 -17.81 47.73 26.79
C GLU A 222 -19.27 47.50 27.15
N ALA A 223 -20.08 48.55 27.02
CA ALA A 223 -21.48 48.56 27.37
C ALA A 223 -22.20 47.30 26.84
N VAL A 224 -23.06 46.75 27.69
CA VAL A 224 -23.90 45.58 27.39
C VAL A 224 -24.63 45.82 26.06
N LYS A 225 -24.11 45.23 24.99
CA LYS A 225 -24.84 45.06 23.72
C LYS A 225 -25.96 44.07 23.97
N GLU A 226 -27.09 44.26 23.27
CA GLU A 226 -28.20 43.32 23.28
C GLU A 226 -27.72 41.88 22.98
N ASP A 227 -28.39 40.92 23.61
CA ASP A 227 -28.10 39.51 23.46
C ASP A 227 -28.45 39.06 22.03
N ASN A 228 -27.45 38.90 21.15
CA ASN A 228 -27.65 38.38 19.79
C ASN A 228 -26.83 37.08 19.57
N LEU A 229 -27.42 36.14 18.82
CA LEU A 229 -26.85 34.86 18.45
C LEU A 229 -27.10 34.59 16.96
N ASP A 230 -26.06 34.71 16.14
CA ASP A 230 -26.09 34.33 14.73
C ASP A 230 -25.51 32.91 14.57
N ILE A 231 -26.22 32.06 13.82
CA ILE A 231 -25.90 30.64 13.66
C ILE A 231 -25.81 30.30 12.18
N GLN A 232 -24.71 29.67 11.79
CA GLN A 232 -24.57 29.04 10.48
C GLN A 232 -24.28 27.56 10.65
N VAL A 233 -24.95 26.74 9.85
CA VAL A 233 -24.85 25.29 9.95
C VAL A 233 -24.42 24.71 8.61
N PHE A 234 -23.43 23.84 8.70
CA PHE A 234 -22.90 23.06 7.60
C PHE A 234 -22.95 21.59 7.98
N ARG A 235 -23.32 20.71 7.05
CA ARG A 235 -23.24 19.25 7.28
C ARG A 235 -22.34 18.61 6.25
N LYS A 236 -21.50 17.69 6.70
CA LYS A 236 -20.74 16.80 5.82
C LYS A 236 -21.28 15.38 5.97
N ILE A 237 -21.86 14.86 4.90
CA ILE A 237 -22.27 13.46 4.80
C ILE A 237 -21.05 12.68 4.27
N ILE A 238 -20.60 11.70 5.05
CA ILE A 238 -19.47 10.83 4.72
C ILE A 238 -20.05 9.46 4.36
N ASP A 239 -19.79 9.00 3.14
CA ASP A 239 -20.31 7.73 2.60
C ASP A 239 -19.62 6.48 3.17
N SER A 240 -19.39 6.46 4.49
CA SER A 240 -18.90 5.31 5.23
C SER A 240 -20.01 4.31 5.53
N HIS A 241 -19.67 3.14 6.09
CA HIS A 241 -20.66 2.14 6.52
C HIS A 241 -20.49 1.77 8.00
N PRO A 242 -21.40 2.19 8.90
CA PRO A 242 -22.56 3.06 8.66
C PRO A 242 -22.17 4.50 8.26
N ILE A 243 -23.11 5.22 7.63
CA ILE A 243 -22.91 6.62 7.22
C ILE A 243 -22.67 7.50 8.45
N GLN A 244 -21.76 8.46 8.30
CA GLN A 244 -21.49 9.47 9.31
C GLN A 244 -21.83 10.85 8.80
N VAL A 245 -22.41 11.67 9.68
CA VAL A 245 -22.72 13.07 9.40
C VAL A 245 -22.02 13.94 10.41
N VAL A 246 -21.17 14.86 9.93
CA VAL A 246 -20.51 15.87 10.75
C VAL A 246 -21.26 17.18 10.59
N THR A 247 -21.88 17.65 11.67
CA THR A 247 -22.55 18.96 11.73
C THR A 247 -21.56 19.99 12.29
N SER A 248 -21.13 20.94 11.46
CA SER A 248 -20.30 22.09 11.86
C SER A 248 -21.20 23.32 12.07
N ILE A 249 -21.26 23.79 13.31
CA ILE A 249 -22.07 24.93 13.75
C ILE A 249 -21.14 26.11 14.02
N LYS A 250 -21.23 27.16 13.21
CA LYS A 250 -20.53 28.44 13.46
C LYS A 250 -21.47 29.38 14.19
N LEU A 251 -21.03 29.85 15.35
CA LEU A 251 -21.76 30.78 16.21
C LEU A 251 -21.06 32.11 16.25
N ARG A 252 -21.81 33.21 16.13
CA ARG A 252 -21.36 34.54 16.51
C ARG A 252 -22.26 35.05 17.64
N VAL A 253 -21.64 35.24 18.80
CA VAL A 253 -22.34 35.49 20.07
C VAL A 253 -21.99 36.88 20.57
N SER A 254 -23.01 37.64 20.97
CA SER A 254 -22.85 38.91 21.68
C SER A 254 -23.78 38.98 22.90
N GLY A 255 -23.49 39.92 23.80
CA GLY A 255 -24.22 40.11 25.05
C GLY A 255 -23.60 39.34 26.21
N LYS A 256 -24.42 38.82 27.13
CA LYS A 256 -23.92 38.16 28.35
C LYS A 256 -23.70 36.65 28.16
N GLN A 257 -22.81 36.10 28.98
CA GLN A 257 -22.65 34.64 29.09
C GLN A 257 -23.96 34.01 29.59
N ARG A 258 -24.46 33.00 28.87
CA ARG A 258 -25.73 32.34 29.17
C ARG A 258 -25.76 30.90 28.68
N ASN A 259 -26.67 30.09 29.19
CA ASN A 259 -26.91 28.76 28.65
C ASN A 259 -27.83 28.84 27.44
N ALA A 260 -27.57 28.01 26.43
CA ALA A 260 -28.44 27.84 25.27
C ALA A 260 -28.60 26.36 24.94
N VAL A 261 -29.74 26.05 24.30
CA VAL A 261 -30.05 24.73 23.79
C VAL A 261 -30.34 24.88 22.30
N LEU A 262 -29.57 24.17 21.48
CA LEU A 262 -29.69 24.21 20.02
C LEU A 262 -30.16 22.86 19.48
N ALA A 263 -31.05 22.93 18.50
CA ALA A 263 -31.59 21.80 17.76
C ALA A 263 -32.08 22.31 16.40
N PRO A 264 -32.07 21.48 15.34
CA PRO A 264 -31.70 20.06 15.30
C PRO A 264 -30.21 19.82 14.95
N VAL A 265 -29.43 19.28 15.88
CA VAL A 265 -27.97 19.13 15.73
C VAL A 265 -27.58 17.86 14.96
N LEU A 266 -28.26 16.75 15.25
CA LEU A 266 -28.15 15.48 14.53
C LEU A 266 -29.27 15.37 13.49
N LEU A 267 -29.07 14.55 12.46
CA LEU A 267 -30.18 14.14 11.60
C LEU A 267 -31.03 13.10 12.34
N GLU A 268 -32.30 12.99 11.93
CA GLU A 268 -33.22 12.03 12.54
C GLU A 268 -32.68 10.61 12.40
N GLY A 269 -32.78 9.78 13.44
CA GLY A 269 -32.29 8.41 13.40
C GLY A 269 -30.78 8.24 13.57
N SER A 270 -30.02 9.33 13.69
CA SER A 270 -28.58 9.27 13.99
C SER A 270 -28.30 9.09 15.50
N ILE A 271 -27.11 8.59 15.84
CA ILE A 271 -26.57 8.43 17.19
C ILE A 271 -25.35 9.36 17.34
N PRO A 272 -25.26 10.19 18.39
CA PRO A 272 -24.08 11.02 18.62
C PRO A 272 -22.85 10.16 18.90
N LEU A 273 -21.74 10.48 18.24
CA LEU A 273 -20.44 9.86 18.46
C LEU A 273 -19.47 10.79 19.20
N SER A 274 -19.41 12.06 18.81
CA SER A 274 -18.50 13.02 19.45
C SER A 274 -19.00 14.45 19.34
N VAL A 275 -18.53 15.30 20.27
CA VAL A 275 -18.72 16.76 20.26
C VAL A 275 -17.35 17.39 20.43
N LYS A 276 -16.93 18.23 19.49
CA LYS A 276 -15.71 19.04 19.58
C LYS A 276 -16.12 20.50 19.69
N SER A 277 -15.74 21.13 20.80
CA SER A 277 -16.11 22.51 21.10
C SER A 277 -15.10 23.15 22.06
N ALA A 278 -14.78 24.43 21.84
CA ALA A 278 -14.06 25.25 22.82
C ALA A 278 -14.98 25.79 23.93
N LEU A 279 -16.29 25.85 23.67
CA LEU A 279 -17.29 26.15 24.67
C LEU A 279 -17.68 24.89 25.46
N PRO A 280 -18.01 24.99 26.75
CA PRO A 280 -18.63 23.88 27.48
C PRO A 280 -19.90 23.44 26.76
N ALA A 281 -19.90 22.21 26.25
CA ALA A 281 -20.97 21.69 25.41
C ALA A 281 -21.22 20.20 25.69
N ARG A 282 -22.48 19.78 25.59
CA ARG A 282 -22.88 18.37 25.65
C ARG A 282 -24.14 18.12 24.85
N VAL A 283 -24.31 16.92 24.31
CA VAL A 283 -25.58 16.47 23.73
C VAL A 283 -26.42 15.83 24.84
N ASN A 284 -27.67 16.29 25.02
CA ASN A 284 -28.57 15.74 26.04
C ASN A 284 -29.30 14.47 25.54
N GLY A 285 -30.07 13.82 26.41
CA GLY A 285 -30.84 12.62 26.06
C GLY A 285 -31.92 12.83 24.98
N LYS A 286 -32.27 14.09 24.68
CA LYS A 286 -33.18 14.48 23.59
C LYS A 286 -32.43 14.83 22.29
N GLN A 287 -31.13 14.50 22.19
CA GLN A 287 -30.26 14.83 21.05
C GLN A 287 -30.09 16.32 20.76
N GLN A 288 -30.31 17.19 21.76
CA GLN A 288 -30.11 18.63 21.64
C GLN A 288 -28.73 19.01 22.18
N LEU A 289 -28.08 19.97 21.55
CA LEU A 289 -26.80 20.50 22.01
C LEU A 289 -27.06 21.53 23.11
N GLN A 290 -26.62 21.25 24.32
CA GLN A 290 -26.59 22.20 25.43
C GLN A 290 -25.21 22.84 25.48
N LEU A 291 -25.16 24.17 25.50
CA LEU A 291 -23.92 24.93 25.46
C LEU A 291 -23.97 26.13 26.40
N GLN A 292 -22.83 26.46 26.97
CA GLN A 292 -22.64 27.71 27.70
C GLN A 292 -22.03 28.76 26.75
N LEU A 293 -22.89 29.62 26.21
CA LEU A 293 -22.51 30.70 25.30
C LEU A 293 -21.66 31.75 26.01
N ARG A 294 -20.63 32.22 25.31
CA ARG A 294 -19.80 33.37 25.71
C ARG A 294 -19.61 34.28 24.49
N PRO A 295 -19.44 35.60 24.66
CA PRO A 295 -19.21 36.51 23.53
C PRO A 295 -18.00 36.09 22.69
N GLY A 296 -18.15 36.14 21.37
CA GLY A 296 -17.10 35.74 20.42
C GLY A 296 -17.63 34.94 19.24
N GLU A 297 -16.70 34.47 18.40
CA GLU A 297 -16.97 33.54 17.31
C GLU A 297 -16.50 32.14 17.70
N TRP A 298 -17.35 31.14 17.53
CA TRP A 298 -17.11 29.77 17.96
C TRP A 298 -17.49 28.80 16.86
N THR A 299 -16.74 27.71 16.74
CA THR A 299 -17.11 26.58 15.87
C THR A 299 -17.27 25.34 16.73
N ILE A 300 -18.38 24.65 16.55
CA ILE A 300 -18.70 23.40 17.24
C ILE A 300 -18.92 22.33 16.17
N GLU A 301 -18.25 21.19 16.30
CA GLU A 301 -18.50 20.03 15.46
C GLU A 301 -19.19 18.93 16.26
N VAL A 302 -20.27 18.40 15.72
CA VAL A 302 -20.97 17.23 16.27
C VAL A 302 -21.00 16.15 15.22
N THR A 303 -20.43 14.98 15.54
CA THR A 303 -20.44 13.83 14.64
C THR A 303 -21.52 12.86 15.08
N GLY A 304 -22.43 12.54 14.17
CA GLY A 304 -23.41 11.46 14.31
C GLY A 304 -23.10 10.32 13.36
N ARG A 305 -23.52 9.10 13.72
CA ARG A 305 -23.64 7.98 12.79
C ARG A 305 -25.09 7.60 12.60
N ASP A 306 -25.47 7.20 11.40
CA ASP A 306 -26.81 6.67 11.16
C ASP A 306 -26.95 5.23 11.68
N LYS A 307 -28.19 4.89 12.06
CA LYS A 307 -28.57 3.55 12.54
C LYS A 307 -28.76 2.55 11.41
N ALA A 308 -28.98 3.01 10.19
CA ALA A 308 -29.30 2.19 9.02
C ALA A 308 -28.51 2.67 7.79
N ASP A 309 -28.46 1.84 6.74
CA ASP A 309 -27.94 2.21 5.40
C ASP A 309 -28.95 3.15 4.72
N ARG A 310 -28.93 4.41 5.12
CA ARG A 310 -29.80 5.46 4.61
C ARG A 310 -29.25 6.03 3.31
N THR A 311 -30.12 6.21 2.32
CA THR A 311 -29.78 6.88 1.05
C THR A 311 -30.46 8.22 0.88
N GLU A 312 -31.39 8.59 1.75
CA GLU A 312 -32.16 9.84 1.66
C GLU A 312 -32.00 10.66 2.93
N PHE A 313 -31.63 11.94 2.78
CA PHE A 313 -31.35 12.84 3.88
C PHE A 313 -32.17 14.11 3.74
N MET A 314 -33.08 14.33 4.68
CA MET A 314 -33.93 15.52 4.72
C MET A 314 -33.38 16.56 5.67
N LEU A 315 -33.54 17.84 5.31
CA LEU A 315 -33.27 18.93 6.24
C LEU A 315 -34.25 18.86 7.42
N PRO A 316 -33.81 18.74 8.68
CA PRO A 316 -34.75 18.61 9.77
C PRO A 316 -35.44 19.94 10.08
N VAL A 317 -36.73 19.89 10.41
CA VAL A 317 -37.52 21.07 10.76
C VAL A 317 -36.88 21.79 11.96
N SER A 318 -36.60 23.09 11.77
CA SER A 318 -35.89 23.91 12.73
C SER A 318 -36.68 25.18 13.10
N LYS A 319 -36.37 25.76 14.25
CA LYS A 319 -36.93 27.04 14.72
C LYS A 319 -35.79 27.99 15.04
N GLU A 320 -36.08 29.30 14.99
CA GLU A 320 -35.12 30.31 15.44
C GLU A 320 -34.61 29.98 16.86
N PRO A 321 -33.30 30.14 17.12
CA PRO A 321 -32.29 30.81 16.29
C PRO A 321 -31.58 29.90 15.26
N TRP A 322 -32.01 28.65 15.07
CA TRP A 322 -31.41 27.76 14.06
C TRP A 322 -31.79 28.23 12.64
N PRO A 323 -30.86 28.19 11.67
CA PRO A 323 -31.16 28.65 10.32
C PRO A 323 -32.15 27.71 9.61
N GLN A 324 -32.98 28.29 8.74
CA GLN A 324 -33.92 27.55 7.89
C GLN A 324 -33.24 26.91 6.66
N GLN A 325 -32.02 27.32 6.35
CA GLN A 325 -31.22 26.78 5.25
C GLN A 325 -29.85 26.35 5.77
N GLU A 326 -29.33 25.28 5.21
CA GLU A 326 -28.02 24.74 5.54
C GLU A 326 -27.23 24.46 4.24
N VAL A 327 -25.90 24.48 4.32
CA VAL A 327 -25.06 24.02 3.20
C VAL A 327 -24.49 22.66 3.55
N TRP A 328 -24.80 21.67 2.72
CA TRP A 328 -24.35 20.30 2.91
C TRP A 328 -23.27 19.97 1.91
N VAL A 329 -22.34 19.11 2.30
CA VAL A 329 -21.30 18.57 1.42
C VAL A 329 -21.31 17.05 1.48
N PHE A 330 -20.95 16.41 0.37
CA PHE A 330 -20.90 14.96 0.26
C PHE A 330 -19.46 14.49 0.02
N GLU A 331 -18.98 13.61 0.90
CA GLU A 331 -17.68 12.94 0.79
C GLU A 331 -17.92 11.49 0.39
N SER A 332 -17.68 11.17 -0.89
CA SER A 332 -17.90 9.84 -1.45
C SER A 332 -16.74 8.88 -1.14
N ASP A 333 -17.08 7.62 -0.84
CA ASP A 333 -16.11 6.53 -0.74
C ASP A 333 -16.26 5.56 -1.93
N SER A 334 -15.54 5.89 -3.01
CA SER A 334 -15.55 5.12 -4.26
C SER A 334 -15.03 3.68 -4.12
N GLN A 335 -14.35 3.32 -3.01
CA GLN A 335 -13.94 1.93 -2.77
C GLN A 335 -15.11 1.08 -2.29
N MET A 336 -16.12 1.69 -1.66
CA MET A 336 -17.32 1.02 -1.17
C MET A 336 -18.43 1.00 -2.22
N ARG A 337 -18.77 2.17 -2.76
CA ARG A 337 -19.78 2.33 -3.81
C ARG A 337 -19.58 3.61 -4.60
N GLN A 338 -20.04 3.61 -5.85
CA GLN A 338 -20.21 4.84 -6.60
C GLN A 338 -21.66 5.31 -6.39
N ALA A 339 -21.81 6.46 -5.77
CA ALA A 339 -23.10 7.12 -5.54
C ALA A 339 -23.05 8.55 -6.07
N GLU A 340 -24.16 8.99 -6.64
CA GLU A 340 -24.38 10.35 -7.11
C GLU A 340 -25.47 11.01 -6.27
N VAL A 341 -25.33 12.31 -6.03
CA VAL A 341 -26.29 13.09 -5.27
C VAL A 341 -27.36 13.63 -6.20
N GLU A 342 -28.62 13.40 -5.85
CA GLU A 342 -29.80 13.88 -6.57
C GLU A 342 -30.77 14.62 -5.62
N GLY A 343 -31.74 15.33 -6.20
CA GLY A 343 -32.84 15.96 -5.47
C GLY A 343 -32.53 17.31 -4.84
N VAL A 344 -31.30 17.83 -4.98
CA VAL A 344 -30.84 19.07 -4.34
C VAL A 344 -30.01 19.95 -5.28
N ASN A 345 -30.02 21.26 -5.02
CA ASN A 345 -29.31 22.24 -5.84
C ASN A 345 -27.82 22.30 -5.47
N SER A 346 -26.96 21.96 -6.45
CA SER A 346 -25.50 22.12 -6.33
C SER A 346 -25.10 23.59 -6.37
N ILE A 347 -24.16 23.98 -5.51
CA ILE A 347 -23.62 25.34 -5.40
C ILE A 347 -22.09 25.31 -5.40
N ASP A 348 -21.44 26.41 -5.79
CA ASP A 348 -19.97 26.52 -5.75
C ASP A 348 -19.48 26.60 -4.28
N PRO A 349 -18.71 25.60 -3.78
CA PRO A 349 -18.21 25.60 -2.42
C PRO A 349 -17.35 26.83 -2.07
N ASN A 350 -16.68 27.44 -3.06
CA ASN A 350 -15.80 28.59 -2.84
C ASN A 350 -16.58 29.86 -2.46
N GLN A 351 -17.83 29.97 -2.89
CA GLN A 351 -18.74 31.09 -2.60
C GLN A 351 -19.49 30.91 -1.27
N THR A 352 -19.15 29.87 -0.50
CA THR A 352 -19.76 29.58 0.80
C THR A 352 -18.81 29.88 1.97
N ARG A 353 -19.39 29.88 3.18
CA ARG A 353 -18.65 29.95 4.46
C ARG A 353 -18.29 28.57 5.01
N LEU A 354 -18.23 27.52 4.19
CA LEU A 354 -17.80 26.18 4.58
C LEU A 354 -16.42 26.18 5.28
N PRO A 355 -16.16 25.23 6.20
CA PRO A 355 -14.80 24.96 6.67
C PRO A 355 -13.82 24.75 5.51
N ALA A 356 -12.59 25.25 5.62
CA ALA A 356 -11.62 25.20 4.51
C ALA A 356 -11.39 23.78 4.00
N ALA A 357 -11.32 22.80 4.91
CA ALA A 357 -11.15 21.38 4.57
C ALA A 357 -12.33 20.75 3.82
N TRP A 358 -13.51 21.41 3.80
CA TRP A 358 -14.71 20.91 3.12
C TRP A 358 -14.94 21.57 1.76
N LYS A 359 -14.21 22.65 1.43
CA LYS A 359 -14.40 23.38 0.16
C LYS A 359 -14.00 22.58 -1.08
N SER A 360 -13.24 21.49 -0.94
CA SER A 360 -12.91 20.58 -2.03
C SER A 360 -14.03 19.57 -2.35
N LEU A 361 -15.08 19.51 -1.53
CA LEU A 361 -16.19 18.57 -1.70
C LEU A 361 -17.35 19.23 -2.47
N PRO A 362 -18.13 18.46 -3.25
CA PRO A 362 -19.40 18.93 -3.80
C PRO A 362 -20.30 19.50 -2.70
N ALA A 363 -20.86 20.69 -2.93
CA ALA A 363 -21.70 21.40 -1.97
C ALA A 363 -23.11 21.61 -2.52
N TYR A 364 -24.09 21.53 -1.63
CA TYR A 364 -25.52 21.60 -1.93
C TYR A 364 -26.20 22.55 -0.95
N LEU A 365 -27.09 23.41 -1.46
CA LEU A 365 -27.94 24.23 -0.61
C LEU A 365 -29.19 23.43 -0.24
N MET A 366 -29.43 23.27 1.05
CA MET A 366 -30.62 22.61 1.59
C MET A 366 -31.60 23.66 2.09
N ALA A 367 -32.83 23.60 1.59
CA ALA A 367 -33.99 24.35 2.06
C ALA A 367 -35.02 23.42 2.74
N PRO A 368 -36.05 23.96 3.42
CA PRO A 368 -37.12 23.14 3.96
C PRO A 368 -37.77 22.29 2.87
N GLU A 369 -38.13 21.05 3.20
CA GLU A 369 -38.66 20.01 2.29
C GLU A 369 -37.66 19.43 1.26
N ASP A 370 -36.43 19.95 1.16
CA ASP A 370 -35.41 19.35 0.29
C ASP A 370 -34.97 17.99 0.82
N THR A 371 -34.84 17.04 -0.10
CA THR A 371 -34.33 15.69 0.17
C THR A 371 -33.10 15.42 -0.68
N LEU A 372 -31.95 15.27 -0.02
CA LEU A 372 -30.72 14.83 -0.65
C LEU A 372 -30.78 13.30 -0.80
N ALA A 373 -30.91 12.82 -2.03
CA ALA A 373 -30.93 11.39 -2.35
C ALA A 373 -29.57 10.94 -2.89
N LEU A 374 -29.07 9.81 -2.40
CA LEU A 374 -27.89 9.13 -2.90
C LEU A 374 -28.32 8.04 -3.88
N ARG A 375 -28.25 8.31 -5.17
CA ARG A 375 -28.45 7.32 -6.22
C ARG A 375 -27.20 6.46 -6.33
N VAL A 376 -27.28 5.24 -5.81
CA VAL A 376 -26.20 4.25 -5.92
C VAL A 376 -26.12 3.76 -7.37
N ILE A 377 -25.07 4.17 -8.08
CA ILE A 377 -24.79 3.75 -9.45
C ILE A 377 -24.23 2.32 -9.45
N GLN A 378 -23.30 2.04 -8.53
CA GLN A 378 -22.60 0.77 -8.47
C GLN A 378 -22.14 0.48 -7.04
N ARG A 379 -22.18 -0.79 -6.59
CA ARG A 379 -21.59 -1.24 -5.32
C ARG A 379 -20.29 -2.01 -5.60
N GLY A 380 -19.26 -1.79 -4.77
CA GLY A 380 -17.96 -2.47 -4.85
C GLY A 380 -16.97 -1.85 -5.86
N VAL A 381 -15.79 -2.45 -5.94
CA VAL A 381 -14.71 -2.05 -6.85
C VAL A 381 -15.16 -2.24 -8.30
N ALA A 382 -14.96 -1.22 -9.14
CA ALA A 382 -15.33 -1.24 -10.55
C ALA A 382 -14.87 -2.54 -11.25
N GLN A 383 -15.83 -3.32 -11.76
CA GLN A 383 -15.61 -4.52 -12.58
C GLN A 383 -15.09 -4.18 -14.00
N THR A 384 -14.26 -3.15 -14.15
CA THR A 384 -13.74 -2.71 -15.46
C THR A 384 -12.33 -3.19 -15.74
N LYS A 385 -11.56 -3.61 -14.71
CA LYS A 385 -10.23 -4.17 -14.92
C LYS A 385 -10.34 -5.63 -15.37
N LYS A 386 -10.11 -5.86 -16.65
CA LYS A 386 -9.87 -7.21 -17.19
C LYS A 386 -8.46 -7.66 -16.79
N SER A 387 -8.28 -8.95 -16.53
CA SER A 387 -6.95 -9.53 -16.39
C SER A 387 -6.11 -9.28 -17.64
N GLN A 388 -4.87 -8.87 -17.44
CA GLN A 388 -3.91 -8.52 -18.48
C GLN A 388 -2.61 -9.26 -18.19
N LEU A 389 -2.48 -10.48 -18.73
CA LEU A 389 -1.29 -11.30 -18.55
C LEU A 389 -0.47 -11.38 -19.84
N ARG A 390 0.84 -11.46 -19.68
CA ARG A 390 1.83 -11.67 -20.75
C ARG A 390 2.71 -12.85 -20.37
N LEU A 391 3.11 -13.62 -21.38
CA LEU A 391 3.97 -14.78 -21.24
C LEU A 391 5.23 -14.59 -22.09
N ASN A 392 6.39 -14.70 -21.45
CA ASN A 392 7.67 -14.89 -22.10
C ASN A 392 8.14 -16.32 -21.83
N ARG A 393 8.31 -17.11 -22.89
CA ARG A 393 8.64 -18.54 -22.80
C ARG A 393 10.00 -18.81 -23.42
N GLU A 394 10.84 -19.53 -22.70
CA GLU A 394 11.98 -20.23 -23.28
C GLU A 394 11.64 -21.72 -23.37
N MET A 395 11.89 -22.30 -24.54
CA MET A 395 11.52 -23.68 -24.84
C MET A 395 12.69 -24.41 -25.48
N TRP A 396 13.17 -25.48 -24.85
CA TRP A 396 14.25 -26.32 -25.38
C TRP A 396 13.70 -27.64 -25.87
N LEU A 397 13.95 -27.96 -27.14
CA LEU A 397 13.71 -29.30 -27.68
C LEU A 397 14.75 -30.26 -27.09
N ASP A 398 14.33 -31.43 -26.66
CA ASP A 398 15.29 -32.46 -26.24
C ASP A 398 16.16 -32.94 -27.39
N PHE A 399 17.34 -33.46 -27.06
CA PHE A 399 18.24 -34.05 -28.06
C PHE A 399 17.59 -35.20 -28.85
N ASP A 400 16.74 -36.01 -28.23
CA ASP A 400 16.01 -37.09 -28.88
C ASP A 400 14.69 -36.63 -29.55
N GLY A 401 14.34 -35.35 -29.40
CA GLY A 401 13.17 -34.72 -29.98
C GLY A 401 11.83 -35.23 -29.44
N LYS A 402 11.80 -35.91 -28.28
CA LYS A 402 10.56 -36.48 -27.73
C LYS A 402 9.75 -35.52 -26.87
N GLY A 403 10.29 -34.37 -26.50
CA GLY A 403 9.55 -33.35 -25.77
C GLY A 403 10.29 -32.03 -25.67
N TYR A 404 9.71 -31.15 -24.88
CA TYR A 404 10.27 -29.83 -24.59
C TYR A 404 10.39 -29.61 -23.09
N THR A 405 11.50 -29.00 -22.68
CA THR A 405 11.61 -28.34 -21.38
C THR A 405 11.21 -26.89 -21.55
N VAL A 406 10.31 -26.39 -20.71
CA VAL A 406 9.68 -25.08 -20.86
C VAL A 406 9.92 -24.26 -19.60
N ASN A 407 10.42 -23.04 -19.78
CA ASN A 407 10.57 -22.04 -18.73
C ASN A 407 9.67 -20.83 -19.07
N ASP A 408 8.62 -20.66 -18.29
CA ASP A 408 7.61 -19.62 -18.47
C ASP A 408 7.82 -18.49 -17.47
N HIS A 409 7.84 -17.26 -17.97
CA HIS A 409 7.72 -16.05 -17.17
C HIS A 409 6.37 -15.38 -17.48
N VAL A 410 5.44 -15.50 -16.54
CA VAL A 410 4.10 -14.89 -16.62
C VAL A 410 4.09 -13.62 -15.78
N SER A 411 3.70 -12.50 -16.38
CA SER A 411 3.64 -11.22 -15.68
C SER A 411 2.42 -10.39 -16.09
N GLY A 412 1.93 -9.55 -15.17
CA GLY A 412 0.83 -8.63 -15.43
C GLY A 412 -0.17 -8.55 -14.27
N LEU A 413 -1.41 -8.21 -14.61
CA LEU A 413 -2.51 -8.07 -13.65
C LEU A 413 -3.47 -9.25 -13.79
N LEU A 414 -3.68 -10.02 -12.72
CA LEU A 414 -4.71 -11.05 -12.62
C LEU A 414 -5.83 -10.53 -11.71
N VAL A 415 -7.03 -10.36 -12.27
CA VAL A 415 -8.21 -9.83 -11.59
C VAL A 415 -9.25 -10.96 -11.50
N GLN A 416 -10.00 -11.04 -10.39
CA GLN A 416 -11.08 -12.02 -10.14
C GLN A 416 -10.67 -13.49 -9.94
N GLN A 417 -9.42 -13.89 -10.23
CA GLN A 417 -8.96 -15.26 -10.01
C GLN A 417 -7.85 -15.31 -8.96
N SER A 418 -8.04 -16.15 -7.95
CA SER A 418 -7.05 -16.40 -6.90
C SER A 418 -6.08 -17.51 -7.27
N ARG A 419 -6.19 -18.11 -8.45
CA ARG A 419 -5.43 -19.30 -8.84
C ARG A 419 -5.13 -19.28 -10.33
N LEU A 420 -3.92 -19.72 -10.69
CA LEU A 420 -3.51 -19.86 -12.09
C LEU A 420 -3.13 -21.32 -12.36
N ASN A 421 -3.90 -21.97 -13.24
CA ASN A 421 -3.74 -23.37 -13.62
C ASN A 421 -3.00 -23.50 -14.96
N VAL A 422 -2.21 -24.57 -15.10
CA VAL A 422 -1.63 -24.97 -16.39
C VAL A 422 -2.60 -25.87 -17.16
N LEU A 423 -2.46 -25.90 -18.48
CA LEU A 423 -3.19 -26.85 -19.32
C LEU A 423 -2.66 -28.28 -19.10
N PRO A 424 -3.51 -29.33 -19.23
CA PRO A 424 -3.14 -30.71 -18.89
C PRO A 424 -1.91 -31.27 -19.63
N MET A 425 -1.55 -30.71 -20.77
CA MET A 425 -0.40 -31.10 -21.58
C MET A 425 0.96 -30.59 -21.07
N LEU A 426 0.97 -29.68 -20.08
CA LEU A 426 2.17 -29.18 -19.43
C LEU A 426 2.25 -29.74 -18.01
N GLU A 427 3.29 -30.53 -17.76
CA GLU A 427 3.60 -31.05 -16.44
C GLU A 427 4.40 -29.99 -15.66
N LEU A 428 3.73 -29.34 -14.72
CA LEU A 428 4.34 -28.29 -13.89
C LEU A 428 5.31 -28.92 -12.88
N GLY A 429 6.59 -28.55 -12.95
CA GLY A 429 7.63 -29.07 -12.06
C GLY A 429 7.94 -28.11 -10.91
N ARG A 430 8.16 -26.83 -11.22
CA ARG A 430 8.55 -25.82 -10.24
C ARG A 430 7.85 -24.49 -10.53
N VAL A 431 7.39 -23.81 -9.48
CA VAL A 431 6.86 -22.45 -9.59
C VAL A 431 7.45 -21.53 -8.54
N ARG A 432 7.78 -20.30 -8.94
CA ARG A 432 8.11 -19.18 -8.06
C ARG A 432 7.22 -18.00 -8.39
N ILE A 433 6.72 -17.32 -7.37
CA ILE A 433 6.03 -16.03 -7.49
C ILE A 433 6.83 -15.01 -6.71
N ASN A 434 7.20 -13.89 -7.34
CA ASN A 434 8.05 -12.86 -6.74
C ASN A 434 9.32 -13.46 -6.10
N GLU A 435 9.99 -14.38 -6.83
CA GLU A 435 11.18 -15.14 -6.39
C GLU A 435 10.98 -16.09 -5.20
N GLN A 436 9.75 -16.26 -4.70
CA GLN A 436 9.42 -17.20 -3.63
C GLN A 436 8.79 -18.48 -4.18
N ALA A 437 9.29 -19.64 -3.76
CA ALA A 437 8.74 -20.94 -4.14
C ALA A 437 7.28 -21.08 -3.69
N GLN A 438 6.44 -21.64 -4.57
CA GLN A 438 5.01 -21.86 -4.31
C GLN A 438 4.66 -23.34 -4.39
N PHE A 439 3.65 -23.76 -3.64
CA PHE A 439 3.12 -25.11 -3.72
C PHE A 439 2.28 -25.28 -4.99
N ILE A 440 2.63 -26.29 -5.77
CA ILE A 440 1.81 -26.76 -6.88
C ILE A 440 0.74 -27.67 -6.29
N THR A 441 -0.51 -27.29 -6.46
CA THR A 441 -1.67 -28.06 -5.98
C THR A 441 -2.48 -28.53 -7.19
N ARG A 442 -3.32 -29.54 -7.00
CA ARG A 442 -4.21 -30.06 -8.06
C ARG A 442 -5.65 -29.86 -7.66
N GLU A 443 -6.48 -29.40 -8.59
CA GLU A 443 -7.93 -29.33 -8.37
C GLU A 443 -8.55 -30.72 -8.32
N THR A 444 -9.60 -30.87 -7.52
CA THR A 444 -10.30 -32.14 -7.34
C THR A 444 -11.26 -32.47 -8.48
N ALA A 445 -11.74 -31.47 -9.21
CA ALA A 445 -12.74 -31.63 -10.27
C ALA A 445 -12.12 -32.15 -11.58
N ASP A 446 -11.03 -31.54 -12.04
CA ASP A 446 -10.39 -31.81 -13.33
C ASP A 446 -8.92 -32.24 -13.21
N GLY A 447 -8.35 -32.26 -12.01
CA GLY A 447 -6.97 -32.63 -11.76
C GLY A 447 -5.95 -31.57 -12.19
N ALA A 448 -6.39 -30.38 -12.60
CA ALA A 448 -5.54 -29.33 -13.14
C ALA A 448 -4.51 -28.88 -12.08
N ALA A 449 -3.23 -28.92 -12.48
CA ALA A 449 -2.14 -28.44 -11.64
C ALA A 449 -2.08 -26.91 -11.73
N GLY A 450 -1.85 -26.25 -10.59
CA GLY A 450 -1.79 -24.80 -10.54
C GLY A 450 -1.26 -24.28 -9.21
N VAL A 451 -1.22 -22.95 -9.12
CA VAL A 451 -0.73 -22.24 -7.93
C VAL A 451 -1.71 -21.16 -7.50
N GLU A 452 -1.81 -20.96 -6.19
CA GLU A 452 -2.60 -19.87 -5.61
C GLU A 452 -1.85 -18.53 -5.72
N ILE A 453 -2.57 -17.51 -6.15
CA ILE A 453 -2.15 -16.13 -6.37
C ILE A 453 -2.80 -15.25 -5.31
N ARG A 454 -1.99 -14.60 -4.47
CA ARG A 454 -2.48 -13.73 -3.38
C ARG A 454 -2.62 -12.26 -3.77
N ASN A 455 -1.86 -11.82 -4.77
CA ASN A 455 -1.78 -10.43 -5.18
C ASN A 455 -2.22 -10.30 -6.64
N GLU A 456 -2.95 -9.25 -6.98
CA GLU A 456 -3.39 -9.01 -8.36
C GLU A 456 -2.20 -8.82 -9.32
N GLN A 457 -1.11 -8.22 -8.86
CA GLN A 457 0.11 -8.10 -9.66
C GLN A 457 0.89 -9.43 -9.61
N VAL A 458 0.96 -10.10 -10.77
CA VAL A 458 1.63 -11.37 -10.93
C VAL A 458 3.01 -11.17 -11.55
N ASN A 459 4.00 -11.83 -10.96
CA ASN A 459 5.32 -12.06 -11.53
C ASN A 459 5.72 -13.49 -11.17
N LEU A 460 5.41 -14.41 -12.07
CA LEU A 460 5.50 -15.85 -11.87
C LEU A 460 6.53 -16.44 -12.83
N LYS A 461 7.43 -17.26 -12.31
CA LYS A 461 8.34 -18.11 -13.09
C LYS A 461 7.98 -19.57 -12.88
N ALA A 462 7.85 -20.33 -13.95
CA ALA A 462 7.49 -21.74 -13.90
C ALA A 462 8.37 -22.57 -14.82
N GLU A 463 8.86 -23.69 -14.30
CA GLU A 463 9.54 -24.72 -15.08
C GLU A 463 8.55 -25.88 -15.26
N SER A 464 8.35 -26.27 -16.51
CA SER A 464 7.41 -27.32 -16.89
C SER A 464 7.96 -28.21 -17.99
N ARG A 465 7.33 -29.38 -18.13
CA ARG A 465 7.67 -30.39 -19.10
C ARG A 465 6.51 -30.59 -20.07
N TYR A 466 6.82 -30.60 -21.36
CA TYR A 466 5.85 -30.94 -22.41
C TYR A 466 6.31 -32.22 -23.11
N SER A 467 5.45 -33.24 -23.11
CA SER A 467 5.71 -34.54 -23.73
C SER A 467 4.70 -34.87 -24.85
N GLY A 468 3.99 -33.86 -25.36
CA GLY A 468 3.01 -34.00 -26.44
C GLY A 468 3.63 -34.00 -27.84
N SER A 469 2.84 -33.59 -28.83
CA SER A 469 3.28 -33.55 -30.24
C SER A 469 4.42 -32.55 -30.45
N ARG A 470 5.57 -33.03 -30.95
CA ARG A 470 6.75 -32.20 -31.25
C ARG A 470 6.41 -31.00 -32.15
N SER A 471 5.54 -31.17 -33.14
CA SER A 471 5.21 -30.13 -34.12
C SER A 471 4.08 -29.20 -33.69
N GLN A 472 3.44 -29.46 -32.56
CA GLN A 472 2.29 -28.69 -32.07
C GLN A 472 2.41 -28.39 -30.57
N PRO A 473 3.51 -27.73 -30.14
CA PRO A 473 3.60 -27.26 -28.78
C PRO A 473 2.51 -26.21 -28.52
N PRO A 474 1.98 -26.13 -27.29
CA PRO A 474 0.91 -25.19 -26.96
C PRO A 474 1.43 -23.75 -27.00
N VAL A 475 0.72 -22.88 -27.72
CA VAL A 475 1.00 -21.43 -27.71
C VAL A 475 0.73 -20.86 -26.32
N ASN A 476 -0.49 -21.07 -25.82
CA ASN A 476 -0.84 -20.77 -24.44
C ASN A 476 -0.67 -22.04 -23.60
N GLY A 477 0.11 -21.97 -22.51
CA GLY A 477 0.29 -23.07 -21.55
C GLY A 477 -0.60 -23.01 -20.32
N TRP A 478 -1.36 -21.93 -20.16
CA TRP A 478 -2.09 -21.59 -18.94
C TRP A 478 -3.59 -21.49 -19.22
N GLN A 479 -4.42 -21.84 -18.25
CA GLN A 479 -5.88 -21.73 -18.32
C GLN A 479 -6.36 -20.28 -18.12
N HIS A 480 -5.75 -19.34 -18.85
CA HIS A 480 -6.10 -17.93 -18.82
C HIS A 480 -5.75 -17.27 -20.16
N ASP A 481 -6.56 -16.31 -20.60
CA ASP A 481 -6.29 -15.53 -21.80
C ASP A 481 -5.03 -14.67 -21.64
N LEU A 482 -4.11 -14.75 -22.61
CA LEU A 482 -2.87 -13.98 -22.61
C LEU A 482 -2.94 -12.90 -23.68
N GLN A 483 -2.53 -11.68 -23.34
CA GLN A 483 -2.52 -10.56 -24.29
C GLN A 483 -1.34 -10.64 -25.27
N ARG A 484 -0.22 -11.21 -24.81
CA ARG A 484 0.99 -11.39 -25.59
C ARG A 484 1.69 -12.66 -25.14
N VAL A 485 2.12 -13.43 -26.11
CA VAL A 485 2.95 -14.61 -25.93
C VAL A 485 4.20 -14.44 -26.79
N GLU A 486 5.36 -14.46 -26.14
CA GLU A 486 6.66 -14.48 -26.81
C GLU A 486 7.33 -15.81 -26.49
N THR A 487 7.85 -16.51 -27.50
CA THR A 487 8.48 -17.82 -27.33
C THR A 487 9.82 -17.85 -28.05
N THR A 488 10.88 -18.14 -27.29
CA THR A 488 12.21 -18.44 -27.83
C THR A 488 12.40 -19.94 -27.86
N LEU A 489 12.49 -20.51 -29.07
CA LEU A 489 12.73 -21.93 -29.29
C LEU A 489 14.22 -22.20 -29.45
N HIS A 490 14.78 -23.00 -28.54
CA HIS A 490 16.13 -23.50 -28.59
C HIS A 490 16.15 -24.91 -29.17
N LEU A 491 16.83 -25.07 -30.29
CA LEU A 491 17.03 -26.35 -30.97
C LEU A 491 18.41 -26.92 -30.63
N PRO A 492 18.53 -28.20 -30.27
CA PRO A 492 19.82 -28.83 -30.07
C PRO A 492 20.55 -29.01 -31.41
N PRO A 493 21.88 -29.21 -31.39
CA PRO A 493 22.65 -29.51 -32.60
C PRO A 493 22.04 -30.65 -33.42
N GLY A 494 22.02 -30.49 -34.74
CA GLY A 494 21.41 -31.45 -35.67
C GLY A 494 19.93 -31.22 -35.95
N TRP A 495 19.29 -30.29 -35.25
CA TRP A 495 17.91 -29.88 -35.49
C TRP A 495 17.84 -28.52 -36.18
N PHE A 496 16.89 -28.38 -37.09
CA PHE A 496 16.55 -27.11 -37.73
C PHE A 496 15.04 -26.96 -37.78
N LEU A 497 14.57 -25.73 -37.70
CA LEU A 497 13.15 -25.43 -37.84
C LEU A 497 12.79 -25.52 -39.32
N PHE A 498 11.96 -26.49 -39.70
CA PHE A 498 11.54 -26.64 -41.10
C PHE A 498 10.62 -25.49 -41.52
N SER A 499 9.54 -25.28 -40.77
CA SER A 499 8.59 -24.19 -40.96
C SER A 499 7.92 -23.84 -39.64
N SER A 500 7.32 -22.65 -39.58
CA SER A 500 6.45 -22.22 -38.50
C SER A 500 5.16 -21.64 -39.08
N SER A 501 4.04 -21.84 -38.40
CA SER A 501 2.74 -21.29 -38.75
C SER A 501 2.02 -20.77 -37.50
N GLY A 502 1.13 -19.79 -37.68
CA GLY A 502 0.40 -19.18 -36.56
C GLY A 502 1.22 -18.21 -35.71
N THR A 503 2.42 -17.82 -36.17
CA THR A 503 3.25 -16.79 -35.55
C THR A 503 3.03 -15.43 -36.20
N ASP A 504 3.01 -14.37 -35.41
CA ASP A 504 2.93 -12.98 -35.93
C ASP A 504 4.26 -12.48 -36.51
N ASN A 505 5.37 -13.17 -36.21
CA ASN A 505 6.69 -12.91 -36.77
C ASN A 505 7.05 -13.92 -37.89
N LEU A 506 8.12 -13.60 -38.63
CA LEU A 506 8.75 -14.47 -39.61
C LEU A 506 10.03 -15.09 -39.00
N PRO A 507 9.94 -16.25 -38.32
CA PRO A 507 11.10 -16.88 -37.71
C PRO A 507 12.01 -17.51 -38.76
N ASN A 508 13.33 -17.40 -38.54
CA ASN A 508 14.33 -18.09 -39.35
C ASN A 508 14.02 -19.60 -39.36
N SER A 509 13.59 -20.09 -40.51
CA SER A 509 13.17 -21.46 -40.73
C SER A 509 13.60 -21.87 -42.12
N TRP A 510 13.86 -23.14 -42.34
CA TRP A 510 14.38 -23.64 -43.61
C TRP A 510 13.53 -23.21 -44.80
N VAL A 511 12.21 -23.18 -44.68
CA VAL A 511 11.31 -22.70 -45.74
C VAL A 511 11.40 -21.18 -45.95
N GLN A 512 11.51 -20.40 -44.87
CA GLN A 512 11.53 -18.93 -44.94
C GLN A 512 12.90 -18.35 -45.29
N ASP A 513 13.98 -19.11 -45.09
CA ASP A 513 15.35 -18.69 -45.37
C ASP A 513 15.65 -18.64 -46.89
N TRP A 514 14.81 -19.26 -47.73
CA TRP A 514 14.97 -19.22 -49.19
C TRP A 514 14.68 -17.84 -49.77
N SER A 515 15.69 -17.22 -50.41
CA SER A 515 15.49 -16.06 -51.26
C SER A 515 15.19 -16.46 -52.71
N LEU A 516 14.68 -15.50 -53.50
CA LEU A 516 14.49 -15.71 -54.95
C LEU A 516 15.82 -16.03 -55.65
N LEU A 517 16.91 -15.39 -55.23
CA LEU A 517 18.25 -15.63 -55.76
C LEU A 517 18.73 -17.06 -55.43
N ASP A 518 18.49 -17.54 -54.21
CA ASP A 518 18.87 -18.90 -53.80
C ASP A 518 18.20 -19.95 -54.67
N LEU A 519 16.88 -19.83 -54.86
CA LEU A 519 16.12 -20.74 -55.71
C LEU A 519 16.64 -20.73 -57.15
N PHE A 520 16.96 -19.53 -57.67
CA PHE A 520 17.51 -19.38 -59.01
C PHE A 520 18.90 -20.02 -59.17
N LEU A 521 19.80 -19.80 -58.21
CA LEU A 521 21.14 -20.37 -58.22
C LEU A 521 21.09 -21.90 -58.13
N VAL A 522 20.28 -22.45 -57.23
CA VAL A 522 20.07 -23.90 -57.10
C VAL A 522 19.54 -24.50 -58.40
N LEU A 523 18.56 -23.85 -59.03
CA LEU A 523 17.99 -24.31 -60.29
C LEU A 523 19.02 -24.28 -61.43
N ILE A 524 19.78 -23.19 -61.57
CA ILE A 524 20.83 -23.08 -62.60
C ILE A 524 21.90 -24.15 -62.41
N ILE A 525 22.39 -24.35 -61.18
CA ILE A 525 23.41 -25.36 -60.90
C ILE A 525 22.88 -26.75 -61.27
N ALA A 526 21.64 -27.07 -60.85
CA ALA A 526 21.01 -28.36 -61.15
C ALA A 526 20.81 -28.58 -62.66
N LEU A 527 20.36 -27.55 -63.40
CA LEU A 527 20.18 -27.61 -64.85
C LEU A 527 21.52 -27.73 -65.59
N ALA A 528 22.55 -26.99 -65.16
CA ALA A 528 23.89 -27.08 -65.73
C ALA A 528 24.51 -28.48 -65.50
N VAL A 529 24.36 -29.05 -64.30
CA VAL A 529 24.75 -30.44 -64.02
C VAL A 529 23.95 -31.41 -64.90
N GLY A 530 22.63 -31.20 -65.04
CA GLY A 530 21.77 -32.01 -65.89
C GLY A 530 22.18 -31.99 -67.36
N TYR A 531 22.54 -30.81 -67.88
CA TYR A 531 23.03 -30.64 -69.25
C TYR A 531 24.41 -31.28 -69.45
N LEU A 532 25.31 -31.14 -68.48
CA LEU A 532 26.67 -31.67 -68.60
C LEU A 532 26.75 -33.19 -68.34
N TYR A 533 26.04 -33.72 -67.35
CA TYR A 533 26.21 -35.10 -66.89
C TYR A 533 24.96 -35.97 -67.05
N GLY A 534 23.87 -35.41 -67.56
CA GLY A 534 22.59 -36.08 -67.78
C GLY A 534 21.57 -35.83 -66.67
N TRP A 535 20.28 -35.99 -66.99
CA TRP A 535 19.15 -35.58 -66.15
C TRP A 535 19.16 -36.20 -64.73
N ARG A 536 19.62 -37.45 -64.57
CA ARG A 536 19.71 -38.13 -63.26
C ARG A 536 20.61 -37.37 -62.28
N TRP A 537 21.73 -36.84 -62.78
CA TRP A 537 22.67 -36.05 -61.99
C TRP A 537 22.15 -34.64 -61.72
N GLY A 538 21.36 -34.08 -62.64
CA GLY A 538 20.64 -32.82 -62.40
C GLY A 538 19.65 -32.94 -61.25
N VAL A 539 18.82 -33.99 -61.23
CA VAL A 539 17.88 -34.26 -60.12
C VAL A 539 18.61 -34.51 -58.81
N PHE A 540 19.68 -35.32 -58.84
CA PHE A 540 20.50 -35.55 -57.64
C PHE A 540 21.11 -34.25 -57.11
N SER A 541 21.66 -33.41 -57.98
CA SER A 541 22.21 -32.10 -57.61
C SER A 541 21.14 -31.17 -57.04
N LEU A 542 19.94 -31.15 -57.61
CA LEU A 542 18.82 -30.35 -57.12
C LEU A 542 18.47 -30.72 -55.68
N LEU A 543 18.29 -32.02 -55.41
CA LEU A 543 17.96 -32.51 -54.07
C LEU A 543 19.09 -32.27 -53.07
N ALA A 544 20.33 -32.54 -53.48
CA ALA A 544 21.50 -32.33 -52.63
C ALA A 544 21.64 -30.85 -52.24
N LEU A 545 21.59 -29.95 -53.24
CA LEU A 545 21.71 -28.51 -53.01
C LEU A 545 20.54 -27.99 -52.19
N ALA A 546 19.30 -28.39 -52.47
CA ALA A 546 18.15 -27.99 -51.67
C ALA A 546 18.34 -28.32 -50.18
N LEU A 547 18.87 -29.51 -49.86
CA LEU A 547 19.08 -29.92 -48.48
C LEU A 547 20.24 -29.19 -47.78
N ILE A 548 21.34 -28.90 -48.51
CA ILE A 548 22.56 -28.32 -47.91
C ILE A 548 22.66 -26.80 -48.08
N TRP A 549 21.78 -26.15 -48.84
CA TRP A 549 21.93 -24.74 -49.22
C TRP A 549 22.10 -23.82 -48.01
N HIS A 550 21.22 -23.94 -47.00
CA HIS A 550 21.24 -23.10 -45.80
C HIS A 550 22.16 -23.63 -44.68
N GLN A 551 22.95 -24.68 -44.94
CA GLN A 551 23.91 -25.18 -43.95
C GLN A 551 25.10 -24.22 -43.82
N LYS A 552 25.58 -24.05 -42.59
CA LYS A 552 26.73 -23.18 -42.30
C LYS A 552 27.98 -23.70 -43.03
N GLY A 553 28.59 -22.86 -43.87
CA GLY A 553 29.76 -23.22 -44.66
C GLY A 553 29.46 -23.93 -45.99
N SER A 554 28.19 -23.95 -46.42
CA SER A 554 27.81 -24.51 -47.73
C SER A 554 28.49 -23.73 -48.88
N PRO A 555 29.20 -24.42 -49.79
CA PRO A 555 30.00 -23.73 -50.80
C PRO A 555 29.13 -23.34 -52.01
N HIS A 556 28.38 -22.24 -51.92
CA HIS A 556 27.41 -21.86 -52.95
C HIS A 556 28.05 -21.57 -54.32
N PHE A 557 29.01 -20.64 -54.37
CA PHE A 557 29.57 -20.14 -55.63
C PHE A 557 30.62 -21.07 -56.26
N ILE A 558 31.22 -21.98 -55.48
CA ILE A 558 32.24 -22.89 -55.99
C ILE A 558 31.67 -23.83 -57.05
N TRP A 559 30.41 -24.25 -56.87
CA TRP A 559 29.72 -25.12 -57.83
C TRP A 559 29.60 -24.47 -59.21
N LEU A 560 29.23 -23.19 -59.25
CA LEU A 560 29.15 -22.44 -60.51
C LEU A 560 30.51 -22.29 -61.17
N ASN A 561 31.56 -22.01 -60.39
CA ASN A 561 32.92 -21.92 -60.91
C ASN A 561 33.37 -23.26 -61.52
N LEU A 562 33.22 -24.36 -60.79
CA LEU A 562 33.56 -25.70 -61.27
C LEU A 562 32.77 -26.08 -62.52
N LEU A 563 31.47 -25.75 -62.59
CA LEU A 563 30.64 -26.01 -63.76
C LEU A 563 31.07 -25.19 -64.98
N ALA A 564 31.40 -23.91 -64.79
CA ALA A 564 31.91 -23.06 -65.86
C ALA A 564 33.25 -23.60 -66.42
N VAL A 565 34.16 -24.00 -65.54
CA VAL A 565 35.43 -24.63 -65.90
C VAL A 565 35.22 -25.93 -66.67
N VAL A 566 34.34 -26.81 -66.17
CA VAL A 566 34.02 -28.08 -66.84
C VAL A 566 33.37 -27.87 -68.21
N ALA A 567 32.45 -26.91 -68.33
CA ALA A 567 31.81 -26.58 -69.60
C ALA A 567 32.84 -26.08 -70.62
N LEU A 568 33.74 -25.19 -70.20
CA LEU A 568 34.78 -24.63 -71.07
C LEU A 568 35.79 -25.69 -71.52
N LEU A 569 36.19 -26.62 -70.63
CA LEU A 569 37.06 -27.75 -70.96
C LEU A 569 36.47 -28.70 -72.03
N ARG A 570 35.14 -28.78 -72.16
CA ARG A 570 34.48 -29.62 -73.18
C ARG A 570 34.48 -29.00 -74.57
N VAL A 571 34.54 -27.67 -74.67
CA VAL A 571 34.47 -26.93 -75.93
C VAL A 571 35.85 -26.51 -76.44
N LEU A 572 36.82 -26.31 -75.53
CA LEU A 572 38.16 -25.85 -75.88
C LEU A 572 38.95 -26.88 -76.74
N PRO A 573 39.61 -26.41 -77.82
CA PRO A 573 40.55 -27.24 -78.58
C PRO A 573 41.78 -27.58 -77.74
N GLU A 574 42.55 -28.58 -78.17
CA GLU A 574 43.78 -28.96 -77.47
C GLU A 574 44.83 -27.84 -77.52
N GLY A 575 45.40 -27.49 -76.37
CA GLY A 575 46.38 -26.42 -76.23
C GLY A 575 46.72 -26.08 -74.77
N CYS A 576 47.66 -25.15 -74.59
CA CYS A 576 48.15 -24.73 -73.27
C CYS A 576 47.04 -24.20 -72.35
N PHE A 577 46.07 -23.45 -72.89
CA PHE A 577 44.95 -22.91 -72.12
C PHE A 577 44.04 -24.01 -71.54
N LYS A 578 43.78 -25.08 -72.30
CA LYS A 578 43.01 -26.24 -71.81
C LYS A 578 43.75 -27.00 -70.69
N GLN A 579 45.08 -27.10 -70.78
CA GLN A 579 45.91 -27.71 -69.73
C GLN A 579 45.90 -26.87 -68.44
N TRP A 580 46.10 -25.55 -68.54
CA TRP A 580 46.03 -24.63 -67.40
C TRP A 580 44.68 -24.71 -66.69
N LEU A 581 43.59 -24.67 -67.47
CA LEU A 581 42.23 -24.76 -66.93
C LEU A 581 41.95 -26.12 -66.28
N GLY A 582 42.60 -27.18 -66.78
CA GLY A 582 42.60 -28.50 -66.15
C GLY A 582 43.25 -28.51 -64.76
N TYR A 583 44.38 -27.81 -64.58
CA TYR A 583 45.01 -27.62 -63.28
C TYR A 583 44.16 -26.76 -62.34
N TYR A 584 43.57 -25.67 -62.84
CA TYR A 584 42.69 -24.81 -62.06
C TYR A 584 41.49 -25.58 -61.48
N ARG A 585 40.88 -26.48 -62.26
CA ARG A 585 39.79 -27.36 -61.80
C ARG A 585 40.18 -28.25 -60.60
N TRP A 586 41.45 -28.65 -60.49
CA TRP A 586 41.92 -29.47 -59.37
C TRP A 586 42.30 -28.64 -58.14
N LEU A 587 42.57 -27.35 -58.34
CA LEU A 587 42.91 -26.42 -57.27
C LEU A 587 41.66 -25.81 -56.61
N SER A 588 40.61 -25.57 -57.41
CA SER A 588 39.27 -25.19 -56.94
C SER A 588 38.50 -26.39 -56.41
#